data_AF-A0A162DMR2-F1
#
_entry.id   AF-A0A162DMR2-F1
#
_cell.length_a   1.000
_cell.length_b   1.000
_cell.length_c   1.000
_cell.angle_alpha   90.00
_cell.angle_beta   90.00
_cell.angle_gamma   90.00
#
_symmetry.space_group_name_H-M   'P 1'
#
loop_
_entity.id
_entity.type
_entity.pdbx_description
1 polymer ?
#
loop_
_entity_poly.entity_id
_entity_poly.type
_entity_poly.pdbx_seq_one_letter_code
_entity_poly.pdbx_strand_id
1 'polypeptide(L)'
;MIDLKAALEEDTVNNNEHLRESMALSIEIIYAMLNKDYNFLETISSPKISVNHDSNSFTINNQKEQFLQNIDFSNIKYKLHNLSSINDAIVVVFGENDLDIELKFERDNEYYLLSSFVTH
;
A
#
# COMPACT_ATOMS: atom_id res chain seq x y z
N MET A 1 -21.25 -14.56 -28.14
CA MET A 1 -21.65 -14.79 -26.74
C MET A 1 -20.38 -14.80 -25.92
N ILE A 2 -20.27 -13.91 -24.93
CA ILE A 2 -19.16 -13.93 -23.98
C ILE A 2 -19.40 -15.12 -23.04
N ASP A 3 -18.41 -15.98 -22.90
CA ASP A 3 -18.47 -17.12 -21.98
C ASP A 3 -18.34 -16.59 -20.56
N LEU A 4 -19.46 -16.51 -19.85
CA LEU A 4 -19.56 -15.93 -18.51
C LEU A 4 -18.59 -16.61 -17.53
N LYS A 5 -18.29 -17.89 -17.74
CA LYS A 5 -17.33 -18.62 -16.91
C LYS A 5 -15.90 -18.13 -17.12
N ALA A 6 -15.51 -17.89 -18.38
CA ALA A 6 -14.18 -17.39 -18.71
C ALA A 6 -13.97 -15.96 -18.16
N ALA A 7 -14.98 -15.10 -18.24
CA ALA A 7 -14.92 -13.74 -17.69
C ALA A 7 -14.75 -13.75 -16.15
N LEU A 8 -15.48 -14.62 -15.44
CA LEU A 8 -15.36 -14.75 -13.98
C LEU A 8 -14.00 -15.33 -13.55
N GLU A 9 -13.44 -16.26 -14.32
CA GLU A 9 -12.11 -16.82 -14.08
C GLU A 9 -11.01 -15.76 -14.31
N GLU A 10 -11.11 -14.97 -15.38
CA GLU A 10 -10.19 -13.87 -15.68
C GLU A 10 -10.23 -12.77 -14.59
N ASP A 11 -11.42 -12.34 -14.16
CA ASP A 11 -11.59 -11.38 -13.06
C ASP A 11 -10.97 -11.91 -11.75
N THR A 12 -11.15 -13.20 -11.46
CA THR A 12 -10.59 -13.81 -10.24
C THR A 12 -9.06 -13.88 -10.29
N VAL A 13 -8.49 -14.18 -11.46
CA VAL A 13 -7.02 -14.23 -11.66
C VAL A 13 -6.43 -12.83 -11.54
N ASN A 14 -7.03 -11.83 -12.18
CA ASN A 14 -6.58 -10.44 -12.12
C ASN A 14 -6.62 -9.90 -10.68
N ASN A 15 -7.67 -10.20 -9.92
CA ASN A 15 -7.77 -9.82 -8.51
C ASN A 15 -6.66 -10.44 -7.67
N ASN A 16 -6.33 -11.72 -7.88
CA ASN A 16 -5.24 -12.37 -7.15
C ASN A 16 -3.86 -11.79 -7.51
N GLU A 17 -3.67 -11.36 -8.76
CA GLU A 17 -2.45 -10.72 -9.21
C GLU A 17 -2.27 -9.35 -8.55
N HIS A 18 -3.29 -8.50 -8.58
CA HIS A 18 -3.25 -7.18 -7.94
C HIS A 18 -3.04 -7.27 -6.43
N LEU A 19 -3.66 -8.26 -5.78
CA LEU A 19 -3.35 -8.56 -4.39
C LEU A 19 -1.86 -8.90 -4.27
N ARG A 20 -1.35 -9.93 -4.94
CA ARG A 20 0.08 -10.31 -4.84
C ARG A 20 1.04 -9.13 -5.07
N GLU A 21 0.79 -8.31 -6.08
CA GLU A 21 1.60 -7.12 -6.40
C GLU A 21 1.59 -6.08 -5.28
N SER A 22 0.41 -5.73 -4.75
CA SER A 22 0.29 -4.77 -3.65
C SER A 22 0.93 -5.26 -2.35
N MET A 23 0.92 -6.57 -2.09
CA MET A 23 1.66 -7.14 -0.96
C MET A 23 3.17 -7.01 -1.13
N ALA A 24 3.70 -7.33 -2.32
CA ALA A 24 5.12 -7.15 -2.62
C ALA A 24 5.54 -5.68 -2.52
N LEU A 25 4.76 -4.79 -3.14
CA LEU A 25 4.98 -3.35 -3.10
C LEU A 25 4.95 -2.80 -1.67
N SER A 26 4.06 -3.32 -0.80
CA SER A 26 4.03 -2.92 0.60
C SER A 26 5.33 -3.21 1.35
N ILE A 27 5.94 -4.37 1.08
CA ILE A 27 7.23 -4.75 1.67
C ILE A 27 8.33 -3.81 1.14
N GLU A 28 8.36 -3.54 -0.16
CA GLU A 28 9.32 -2.60 -0.76
C GLU A 28 9.17 -1.19 -0.21
N ILE A 29 7.95 -0.71 0.00
CA ILE A 29 7.67 0.59 0.62
C ILE A 29 8.23 0.63 2.04
N ILE A 30 8.01 -0.40 2.86
CA ILE A 30 8.57 -0.48 4.21
C ILE A 30 10.11 -0.42 4.16
N TYR A 31 10.74 -1.18 3.27
CA TYR A 31 12.20 -1.12 3.07
C TYR A 31 12.67 0.26 2.62
N ALA A 32 11.96 0.91 1.71
CA ALA A 32 12.29 2.25 1.23
C ALA A 32 12.17 3.30 2.34
N MET A 33 11.15 3.22 3.20
CA MET A 33 11.02 4.09 4.38
C MET A 33 12.19 3.91 5.35
N LEU A 34 12.60 2.66 5.63
CA LEU A 34 13.73 2.35 6.52
C LEU A 34 15.06 2.88 5.97
N ASN A 35 15.24 2.82 4.65
CA ASN A 35 16.47 3.24 3.97
C ASN A 35 16.44 4.68 3.46
N LYS A 36 15.32 5.41 3.68
CA LYS A 36 15.11 6.78 3.16
C LYS A 36 15.29 6.87 1.64
N ASP A 37 14.79 5.87 0.92
CA ASP A 37 14.78 5.87 -0.55
C ASP A 37 13.61 6.72 -1.07
N TYR A 38 13.79 8.04 -1.02
CA TYR A 38 12.76 8.99 -1.41
C TYR A 38 12.39 8.89 -2.89
N ASN A 39 13.35 8.58 -3.76
CA ASN A 39 13.10 8.47 -5.19
C ASN A 39 12.10 7.34 -5.49
N PHE A 40 12.27 6.19 -4.83
CA PHE A 40 11.31 5.10 -4.93
C PHE A 40 9.95 5.52 -4.37
N LEU A 41 9.93 6.07 -3.15
CA LEU A 41 8.69 6.47 -2.48
C LEU A 41 7.89 7.49 -3.30
N GLU A 42 8.54 8.44 -3.98
CA GLU A 42 7.89 9.39 -4.87
C GLU A 42 7.32 8.73 -6.13
N THR A 43 7.99 7.70 -6.67
CA THR A 43 7.55 6.98 -7.88
C THR A 43 6.28 6.16 -7.64
N ILE A 44 6.16 5.56 -6.44
CA ILE A 44 5.03 4.68 -6.11
C ILE A 44 3.86 5.41 -5.46
N SER A 45 4.01 6.71 -5.19
CA SER A 45 3.01 7.52 -4.50
C SER A 45 2.00 8.11 -5.48
N SER A 46 0.74 8.11 -5.06
CA SER A 46 -0.31 8.86 -5.73
C SER A 46 0.05 10.35 -5.76
N PRO A 47 -0.36 11.11 -6.80
CA PRO A 47 -0.17 12.57 -6.84
C PRO A 47 -0.76 13.34 -5.65
N LYS A 48 -1.63 12.71 -4.86
CA LYS A 48 -2.22 13.25 -3.63
C LYS A 48 -1.28 13.17 -2.41
N ILE A 49 -0.19 12.42 -2.51
CA ILE A 49 0.81 12.25 -1.46
C ILE A 49 2.04 13.08 -1.81
N SER A 50 2.54 13.84 -0.84
CA SER A 50 3.84 14.51 -0.95
C SER A 50 4.84 13.89 0.01
N VAL A 51 6.04 13.57 -0.47
CA VAL A 51 7.13 13.05 0.34
C VAL A 51 7.96 14.22 0.89
N ASN A 52 8.10 14.31 2.21
CA ASN A 52 8.91 15.33 2.86
C ASN A 52 10.25 14.72 3.34
N HIS A 53 11.33 15.08 2.65
CA HIS A 53 12.67 14.54 2.88
C HIS A 53 13.27 15.02 4.20
N ASP A 54 13.02 16.28 4.57
CA ASP A 54 13.57 16.89 5.79
C ASP A 54 13.07 16.20 7.05
N SER A 55 11.80 15.78 7.02
CA SER A 55 11.13 15.21 8.18
C SER A 55 10.79 13.74 8.05
N ASN A 56 11.18 13.06 6.97
CA ASN A 56 10.92 11.63 6.74
C ASN A 56 9.43 11.29 6.92
N SER A 57 8.57 11.94 6.15
CA SER A 57 7.11 11.79 6.31
C SER A 57 6.37 11.93 4.99
N PHE A 58 5.15 11.39 4.95
CA PHE A 58 4.17 11.70 3.94
C PHE A 58 3.27 12.85 4.39
N THR A 59 2.87 13.69 3.44
CA THR A 59 1.72 14.60 3.61
C THR A 59 0.57 14.06 2.77
N ILE A 60 -0.53 13.69 3.42
CA ILE A 60 -1.71 13.08 2.82
C ILE A 60 -2.92 13.85 3.34
N ASN A 61 -3.74 14.45 2.46
CA ASN A 61 -4.91 15.25 2.87
C ASN A 61 -4.59 16.33 3.94
N ASN A 62 -3.44 17.00 3.82
CA ASN A 62 -2.91 17.98 4.79
C ASN A 62 -2.55 17.41 6.18
N GLN A 63 -2.60 16.10 6.37
CA GLN A 63 -2.08 15.41 7.56
C GLN A 63 -0.69 14.88 7.29
N LYS A 64 0.15 14.89 8.31
CA LYS A 64 1.54 14.48 8.22
C LYS A 64 1.74 13.17 8.95
N GLU A 65 2.13 12.15 8.20
CA GLU A 65 2.40 10.81 8.71
C GLU A 65 3.89 10.54 8.64
N GLN A 66 4.52 10.40 9.81
CA GLN A 66 5.94 10.09 9.91
C GLN A 66 6.18 8.70 9.33
N PHE A 67 7.30 8.52 8.62
CA PHE A 67 7.80 7.18 8.33
C PHE A 67 7.99 6.43 9.65
N LEU A 68 8.16 5.11 9.56
CA LEU A 68 8.10 4.08 10.60
C LEU A 68 8.97 4.33 11.86
N GLN A 69 8.71 5.41 12.60
CA GLN A 69 9.44 5.83 13.77
C GLN A 69 9.00 5.01 14.97
N ASN A 70 9.97 4.50 15.73
CA ASN A 70 9.74 3.72 16.94
C ASN A 70 8.99 2.39 16.71
N ILE A 71 9.02 1.87 15.49
CA ILE A 71 8.47 0.55 15.16
C ILE A 71 9.59 -0.49 15.21
N ASP A 72 9.39 -1.53 16.02
CA ASP A 72 10.23 -2.72 16.00
C ASP A 72 9.75 -3.70 14.92
N PHE A 73 10.53 -3.81 13.85
CA PHE A 73 10.22 -4.69 12.72
C PHE A 73 10.50 -6.17 12.98
N SER A 74 11.13 -6.54 14.10
CA SER A 74 11.51 -7.93 14.36
C SER A 74 10.32 -8.88 14.48
N ASN A 75 9.15 -8.35 14.83
CA ASN A 75 7.95 -9.14 15.12
C ASN A 75 6.69 -8.67 14.36
N ILE A 76 6.82 -7.72 13.43
CA ILE A 76 5.72 -7.28 12.56
C ILE A 76 5.18 -8.48 11.79
N LYS A 77 3.86 -8.71 11.85
CA LYS A 77 3.18 -9.80 11.15
C LYS A 77 2.21 -9.25 10.13
N TYR A 78 2.08 -9.95 9.02
CA TYR A 78 0.96 -9.73 8.12
C TYR A 78 -0.38 -9.98 8.85
N LYS A 79 -1.31 -9.03 8.74
CA LYS A 79 -2.64 -9.09 9.38
C LYS A 79 -3.78 -9.20 8.37
N LEU A 80 -3.81 -8.31 7.37
CA LEU A 80 -4.92 -8.21 6.42
C LEU A 80 -4.45 -7.80 5.02
N HIS A 81 -5.14 -8.32 4.02
CA HIS A 81 -5.03 -7.91 2.62
C HIS A 81 -6.40 -8.04 1.99
N ASN A 82 -6.94 -6.93 1.50
CA ASN A 82 -8.28 -6.92 0.94
C ASN A 82 -8.40 -5.99 -0.25
N LEU A 83 -9.12 -6.44 -1.28
CA LEU A 83 -9.56 -5.62 -2.39
C LEU A 83 -10.99 -5.14 -2.10
N SER A 84 -11.15 -3.83 -2.02
CA SER A 84 -12.46 -3.18 -1.86
C SER A 84 -13.23 -3.23 -3.17
N SER A 85 -14.43 -3.81 -3.13
CA SER A 85 -15.34 -3.90 -4.27
C SER A 85 -16.04 -2.59 -4.66
N ILE A 86 -15.86 -1.51 -3.88
CA ILE A 86 -16.52 -0.21 -4.11
C ILE A 86 -15.65 0.73 -4.95
N ASN A 87 -14.32 0.64 -4.81
CA ASN A 87 -13.39 1.61 -5.39
C ASN A 87 -12.10 0.98 -5.91
N ASP A 88 -12.08 -0.35 -6.06
CA ASP A 88 -10.90 -1.14 -6.46
C ASP A 88 -9.65 -0.75 -5.65
N ALA A 89 -9.82 -0.35 -4.38
CA ALA A 89 -8.70 -0.03 -3.53
C ALA A 89 -8.21 -1.28 -2.82
N ILE A 90 -6.90 -1.45 -2.73
CA ILE A 90 -6.31 -2.54 -1.96
C ILE A 90 -5.79 -1.99 -0.64
N VAL A 91 -6.11 -2.67 0.45
CA VAL A 91 -5.55 -2.37 1.78
C VAL A 91 -4.68 -3.53 2.21
N VAL A 92 -3.46 -3.22 2.64
CA VAL A 92 -2.52 -4.17 3.22
C VAL A 92 -2.17 -3.69 4.62
N VAL A 93 -2.29 -4.58 5.61
CA VAL A 93 -2.03 -4.28 7.02
C VAL A 93 -0.97 -5.22 7.56
N PHE A 94 0.07 -4.65 8.15
CA PHE A 94 1.06 -5.35 8.96
C PHE A 94 0.99 -4.83 10.39
N GLY A 95 1.23 -5.67 11.39
CA GLY A 95 1.26 -5.20 12.77
C GLY A 95 1.57 -6.28 13.79
N GLU A 96 1.75 -5.85 15.03
CA GLU A 96 1.87 -6.71 16.20
C GLU A 96 1.25 -6.01 17.42
N ASN A 97 0.42 -6.73 18.18
CA ASN A 97 -0.35 -6.18 19.31
C ASN A 97 -1.13 -4.92 18.87
N ASP A 98 -0.94 -3.81 19.59
CA ASP A 98 -1.61 -2.53 19.38
C ASP A 98 -0.98 -1.67 18.28
N LEU A 99 0.09 -2.15 17.62
CA LEU A 99 0.73 -1.45 16.51
C LEU A 99 0.22 -1.97 15.17
N ASP A 100 -0.24 -1.07 14.31
CA ASP A 100 -0.61 -1.36 12.92
C ASP A 100 0.04 -0.40 11.92
N ILE A 101 0.47 -0.95 10.78
CA ILE A 101 0.91 -0.26 9.59
C ILE A 101 -0.10 -0.57 8.50
N GLU A 102 -0.89 0.42 8.12
CA GLU A 102 -1.87 0.30 7.04
C GLU A 102 -1.36 1.02 5.80
N LEU A 103 -1.30 0.29 4.68
CA LEU A 103 -1.03 0.83 3.35
C LEU A 103 -2.26 0.65 2.48
N LYS A 104 -2.74 1.75 1.91
CA LYS A 104 -3.85 1.76 0.96
C LYS A 104 -3.36 2.10 -0.43
N PHE A 105 -3.73 1.28 -1.39
CA PHE A 105 -3.44 1.47 -2.80
C PHE A 105 -4.72 1.81 -3.56
N GLU A 106 -4.66 2.87 -4.37
CA GLU A 106 -5.73 3.22 -5.32
C GLU A 106 -5.20 2.97 -6.73
N ARG A 107 -6.09 2.49 -7.61
CA ARG A 107 -5.75 2.26 -9.01
C ARG A 107 -5.64 3.59 -9.75
N ASP A 108 -4.51 3.78 -10.44
CA ASP A 108 -4.28 4.84 -11.40
C ASP A 108 -3.89 4.21 -12.74
N ASN A 109 -4.84 4.20 -13.68
CA ASN A 109 -4.75 3.46 -14.94
C ASN A 109 -4.45 1.97 -14.71
N GLU A 110 -3.28 1.48 -15.14
CA GLU A 110 -2.87 0.09 -15.04
C GLU A 110 -2.07 -0.23 -13.76
N TYR A 111 -1.83 0.76 -12.90
CA TYR A 111 -0.96 0.61 -11.74
C TYR A 111 -1.68 0.93 -10.43
N TYR A 112 -1.25 0.27 -9.35
CA TYR A 112 -1.66 0.59 -7.99
C TYR A 112 -0.63 1.53 -7.36
N LEU A 113 -1.08 2.72 -6.96
CA LEU A 113 -0.24 3.71 -6.31
C LEU A 113 -0.61 3.81 -4.82
N LEU A 114 0.40 4.05 -3.98
CA LEU A 114 0.19 4.34 -2.57
C LEU A 114 -0.66 5.61 -2.45
N SER A 115 -1.81 5.49 -1.81
CA SER A 115 -2.82 6.55 -1.68
C SER A 115 -3.07 6.98 -0.24
N SER A 116 -2.76 6.09 0.71
CA SER A 116 -2.76 6.37 2.14
C SER A 116 -1.73 5.50 2.85
N PHE A 117 -1.17 6.04 3.92
CA PHE A 117 -0.29 5.36 4.85
C PHE A 117 -0.65 5.83 6.26
N VAL A 118 -0.91 4.91 7.18
CA VAL A 118 -1.24 5.24 8.57
C VAL A 118 -0.54 4.25 9.49
N THR A 119 -0.02 4.77 10.61
CA THR A 119 0.46 3.95 11.72
C THR A 119 -0.43 4.17 12.94
N HIS A 120 -0.99 3.10 13.49
CA HIS A 120 -1.76 3.12 14.74
C HIS A 120 -0.97 2.46 15.87
#